data_AF-A0A7C3THH4-F1
#
_entry.id   AF-A0A7C3THH4-F1
#
_cell.length_a   1.000
_cell.length_b   1.000
_cell.length_c   1.000
_cell.angle_alpha   90.00
_cell.angle_beta   90.00
_cell.angle_gamma   90.00
#
_symmetry.space_group_name_H-M   'P 1'
#
loop_
_entity.id
_entity.type
_entity.pdbx_description
1 polymer ?
#
loop_
_entity_poly.entity_id
_entity_poly.type
_entity_poly.pdbx_seq_one_letter_code
_entity_poly.pdbx_strand_id
1 'polypeptide(L)'
;RPDTEKIEPRFLHYAFQSDSFKRQLLGHSKLTTQGGVYLKELSSLMIPVPPFEEQHKITNILSSIDAKLELEKKEKVRLERIKHGLMDLLLTGKIRIKVN
;
A
#
# COMPACT_ATOMS: atom_id res chain seq x y z
N ARG A 1 11.05 -4.79 -18.35
CA ARG A 1 11.71 -4.18 -17.16
C ARG A 1 12.01 -2.74 -17.51
N PRO A 2 11.82 -1.76 -16.60
CA PRO A 2 12.09 -0.36 -16.89
C PRO A 2 13.59 -0.12 -17.06
N ASP A 3 13.92 0.89 -17.84
CA ASP A 3 15.28 1.42 -17.99
C ASP A 3 15.67 2.13 -16.69
N THR A 4 16.55 1.50 -15.90
CA THR A 4 16.92 1.97 -14.56
C THR A 4 17.76 3.23 -14.58
N GLU A 5 18.28 3.64 -15.73
CA GLU A 5 18.99 4.91 -15.89
C GLU A 5 18.02 6.10 -16.01
N LYS A 6 16.76 5.84 -16.38
CA LYS A 6 15.75 6.88 -16.64
C LYS A 6 14.63 6.88 -15.62
N ILE A 7 14.34 5.73 -15.02
CA ILE A 7 13.18 5.55 -14.16
C ILE A 7 13.57 4.83 -12.88
N GLU A 8 13.31 5.48 -11.76
CA GLU A 8 13.44 4.87 -10.45
C GLU A 8 12.35 3.79 -10.27
N PRO A 9 12.69 2.52 -9.96
CA PRO A 9 11.70 1.45 -9.93
C PRO A 9 10.54 1.65 -8.94
N ARG A 10 10.80 2.28 -7.79
CA ARG A 10 9.76 2.58 -6.80
C ARG A 10 8.84 3.69 -7.29
N PHE A 11 9.33 4.62 -8.12
CA PHE A 11 8.49 5.63 -8.74
C PHE A 11 7.38 4.99 -9.56
N LEU A 12 7.68 3.95 -10.35
CA LEU A 12 6.65 3.23 -11.09
C LEU A 12 5.62 2.54 -10.20
N HIS A 13 6.06 1.98 -9.07
CA HIS A 13 5.13 1.38 -8.10
C HIS A 13 4.10 2.41 -7.63
N TYR A 14 4.55 3.59 -7.20
CA TYR A 14 3.66 4.66 -6.77
C TYR A 14 2.85 5.26 -7.91
N ALA A 15 3.44 5.41 -9.10
CA ALA A 15 2.76 5.93 -10.27
C ALA A 15 1.60 5.02 -10.71
N PHE A 16 1.77 3.70 -10.68
CA PHE A 16 0.70 2.74 -10.97
C PHE A 16 -0.42 2.75 -9.91
N GLN A 17 -0.11 3.17 -8.69
CA GLN A 17 -1.10 3.32 -7.63
C GLN A 17 -1.82 4.67 -7.66
N SER A 18 -1.34 5.63 -8.46
CA SER A 18 -1.95 6.95 -8.58
C SER A 18 -3.37 6.89 -9.15
N ASP A 19 -4.22 7.83 -8.73
CA ASP A 19 -5.59 7.89 -9.24
C ASP A 19 -5.65 8.18 -10.73
N SER A 20 -4.67 8.92 -11.26
CA SER A 20 -4.56 9.16 -12.70
C SER A 20 -4.40 7.85 -13.47
N PHE A 21 -3.48 6.99 -13.04
CA PHE A 21 -3.25 5.71 -13.68
C PHE A 21 -4.44 4.77 -13.49
N LYS A 22 -5.01 4.70 -12.29
CA LYS A 22 -6.22 3.90 -12.02
C LYS A 22 -7.40 4.33 -12.88
N ARG A 23 -7.63 5.63 -13.07
CA ARG A 23 -8.69 6.14 -13.96
C ARG A 23 -8.46 5.75 -15.40
N GLN A 24 -7.23 5.86 -15.91
CA GLN A 24 -6.89 5.40 -17.24
C GLN A 24 -7.11 3.90 -17.37
N LEU A 25 -6.69 3.11 -16.38
CA LEU A 25 -6.86 1.66 -16.36
C LEU A 25 -8.33 1.26 -16.40
N LEU A 26 -9.19 1.89 -15.58
CA LEU A 26 -10.64 1.64 -15.56
C LEU A 26 -11.32 2.06 -16.86
N GLY A 27 -10.88 3.16 -17.48
CA GLY A 27 -11.40 3.60 -18.79
C GLY A 27 -11.06 2.63 -19.94
N HIS A 28 -9.97 1.87 -19.80
CA HIS A 28 -9.54 0.87 -20.79
C HIS A 28 -9.94 -0.56 -20.41
N SER A 29 -10.41 -0.80 -19.19
CA SER A 29 -10.92 -2.12 -18.81
C SER A 29 -12.22 -2.41 -19.55
N LYS A 30 -12.23 -3.44 -20.40
CA LYS A 30 -13.48 -3.93 -20.99
C LYS A 30 -14.34 -4.51 -19.88
N LEU A 31 -15.63 -4.18 -19.87
CA LEU A 31 -16.67 -4.72 -18.99
C LEU A 31 -16.94 -6.21 -19.27
N THR A 32 -15.92 -7.07 -19.20
CA THR A 32 -16.06 -8.51 -19.32
C THR A 32 -16.14 -9.15 -17.94
N THR A 33 -16.85 -10.28 -17.83
CA THR A 33 -17.07 -11.05 -16.60
C THR A 33 -15.78 -11.49 -15.89
N GLN A 34 -14.65 -11.41 -16.60
CA GLN A 34 -13.32 -11.34 -15.98
C GLN A 34 -12.73 -9.96 -16.28
N GLY A 35 -12.54 -9.15 -15.23
CA GLY A 35 -11.95 -7.80 -15.31
C GLY A 35 -10.46 -7.84 -15.64
N GLY A 36 -10.12 -8.17 -16.89
CA GLY A 36 -8.75 -8.14 -17.42
C GLY A 36 -8.51 -6.92 -18.30
N VAL A 37 -7.30 -6.40 -18.28
CA VAL A 37 -6.81 -5.39 -19.24
C VAL A 37 -5.85 -6.08 -20.19
N TYR A 38 -6.06 -5.91 -21.50
CA TYR A 38 -5.16 -6.52 -22.48
C TYR A 38 -3.78 -5.84 -22.42
N LEU A 39 -2.71 -6.61 -22.65
CA LEU A 39 -1.34 -6.08 -22.62
C LEU A 39 -1.15 -4.89 -23.58
N LYS A 40 -1.87 -4.89 -24.71
CA LYS A 40 -1.89 -3.78 -25.68
C LYS A 40 -2.51 -2.51 -25.11
N GLU A 41 -3.59 -2.64 -24.32
CA GLU A 41 -4.25 -1.50 -23.66
C GLU A 41 -3.38 -0.95 -22.51
N LEU A 42 -2.65 -1.83 -21.82
CA LEU A 42 -1.69 -1.40 -20.79
C LEU A 42 -0.57 -0.54 -21.40
N SER A 43 -0.11 -0.87 -22.61
CA SER A 43 0.94 -0.12 -23.30
C SER A 43 0.50 1.28 -23.78
N SER A 44 -0.80 1.55 -23.88
CA SER A 44 -1.33 2.87 -24.22
C SER A 44 -1.56 3.78 -23.02
N LEU A 45 -1.43 3.28 -21.79
CA LEU A 45 -1.59 4.11 -20.59
C LEU A 45 -0.37 4.99 -20.39
N MET A 46 -0.60 6.25 -20.04
CA MET A 46 0.46 7.24 -19.88
C MET A 46 0.73 7.54 -18.39
N ILE A 47 2.01 7.71 -18.07
CA ILE A 47 2.47 8.12 -16.74
C ILE A 47 3.36 9.35 -16.90
N PRO A 48 3.16 10.42 -16.12
CA PRO A 48 4.11 11.52 -16.09
C PRO A 48 5.42 11.05 -15.49
N VAL A 49 6.53 11.22 -16.22
CA VAL A 49 7.87 10.86 -15.76
C VAL A 49 8.67 12.15 -15.55
N PRO A 50 8.80 12.64 -14.31
CA PRO A 50 9.59 13.83 -14.01
C PRO A 50 11.10 13.51 -14.06
N PRO A 51 11.99 14.51 -13.94
CA PRO A 51 13.43 14.29 -13.84
C PRO A 51 13.79 13.32 -12.70
N PHE A 52 14.88 12.56 -12.87
CA PHE A 52 15.26 11.48 -11.96
C PHE A 52 15.38 11.92 -10.48
N GLU A 53 15.94 13.11 -10.24
CA GLU A 53 16.02 13.74 -8.91
C GLU A 53 14.64 13.96 -8.27
N GLU A 54 13.64 14.35 -9.05
CA GLU A 54 12.29 14.55 -8.57
C GLU A 54 11.59 13.21 -8.29
N GLN A 55 11.83 12.19 -9.14
CA GLN A 55 11.36 10.82 -8.88
C GLN A 55 11.85 10.33 -7.51
N HIS A 56 13.13 10.51 -7.20
CA HIS A 56 13.72 10.15 -5.90
C HIS A 56 13.10 10.91 -4.73
N LYS A 57 12.86 12.22 -4.88
CA LYS A 57 12.21 13.02 -3.82
C LYS A 57 10.80 12.52 -3.54
N ILE A 58 10.02 12.27 -4.59
CA ILE A 58 8.66 11.73 -4.47
C ILE A 58 8.70 10.40 -3.75
N THR A 59 9.57 9.47 -4.15
CA THR A 59 9.58 8.13 -3.56
C THR A 59 10.16 8.07 -2.16
N ASN A 60 11.08 8.96 -1.80
CA ASN A 60 11.53 9.09 -0.42
C ASN A 60 10.40 9.55 0.50
N ILE A 61 9.60 10.54 0.07
CA ILE A 61 8.45 11.01 0.86
C ILE A 61 7.42 9.89 0.99
N LEU A 62 7.00 9.28 -0.11
CA LEU A 62 5.98 8.23 -0.10
C LEU A 62 6.42 6.99 0.71
N SER A 63 7.67 6.56 0.55
CA SER A 63 8.18 5.42 1.31
C SER A 63 8.29 5.69 2.80
N SER A 64 8.59 6.92 3.22
CA SER A 64 8.56 7.29 4.64
C SER A 64 7.15 7.17 5.24
N ILE A 65 6.12 7.54 4.48
CA ILE A 65 4.72 7.44 4.88
C ILE A 65 4.31 5.97 4.98
N ASP A 66 4.66 5.15 4.00
CA ASP A 66 4.38 3.70 4.02
C ASP A 66 5.08 3.00 5.18
N ALA A 67 6.35 3.34 5.45
CA ALA A 67 7.09 2.79 6.58
C ALA A 67 6.40 3.10 7.91
N LYS A 68 5.91 4.34 8.06
CA LYS A 68 5.12 4.73 9.24
C LYS A 68 3.80 3.97 9.31
N LEU A 69 3.08 3.85 8.21
CA LEU A 69 1.82 3.11 8.16
C LEU A 69 2.00 1.63 8.56
N GLU A 70 3.06 0.99 8.09
CA GLU A 70 3.37 -0.40 8.44
C GLU A 70 3.75 -0.56 9.92
N LEU A 71 4.44 0.42 10.51
CA LEU A 71 4.72 0.43 11.94
C LEU A 71 3.42 0.49 12.76
N GLU A 72 2.52 1.42 12.42
CA GLU A 72 1.23 1.59 13.11
C GLU A 72 0.35 0.35 12.98
N LYS A 73 0.30 -0.29 11.80
CA LYS A 73 -0.43 -1.56 11.62
C LYS A 73 0.12 -2.67 12.51
N LYS A 74 1.46 -2.80 12.60
CA LYS A 74 2.09 -3.80 13.47
C LYS A 74 1.79 -3.53 14.94
N GLU A 75 1.82 -2.27 15.36
CA GLU A 75 1.47 -1.90 16.72
C GLU A 75 0.00 -2.20 17.04
N LYS A 76 -0.93 -1.87 16.13
CA LYS A 76 -2.34 -2.22 16.26
C LYS A 76 -2.53 -3.72 16.46
N VAL A 77 -1.93 -4.56 15.61
CA VAL A 77 -2.03 -6.02 15.72
C VAL A 77 -1.46 -6.53 17.05
N ARG A 78 -0.34 -5.95 17.52
CA ARG A 78 0.24 -6.27 18.83
C ARG A 78 -0.72 -5.94 19.97
N LEU A 79 -1.32 -4.76 19.95
CA LEU A 79 -2.28 -4.32 20.98
C LEU A 79 -3.55 -5.18 20.96
N GLU A 80 -4.06 -5.53 19.79
CA GLU A 80 -5.22 -6.43 19.65
C GLU A 80 -4.94 -7.81 20.26
N ARG A 81 -3.75 -8.36 20.03
CA ARG A 81 -3.33 -9.63 20.65
C ARG A 81 -3.22 -9.52 22.18
N ILE A 82 -2.64 -8.45 22.69
CA ILE A 82 -2.55 -8.21 24.15
C ILE A 82 -3.94 -8.09 24.75
N LYS A 83 -4.83 -7.31 24.12
CA LYS A 83 -6.22 -7.15 24.55
C LYS A 83 -6.93 -8.50 24.64
N HIS A 84 -6.78 -9.33 23.62
CA HIS A 84 -7.41 -10.65 23.57
C HIS A 84 -6.87 -11.56 24.69
N GLY A 85 -5.55 -11.65 24.85
CA GLY A 85 -4.95 -12.46 25.91
C GLY A 85 -5.33 -11.99 27.32
N LEU A 86 -5.40 -10.68 27.55
CA LEU A 86 -5.88 -10.13 28.83
C LEU A 86 -7.34 -10.48 29.08
N MET A 87 -8.19 -10.35 28.07
CA MET A 87 -9.60 -10.70 28.15
C MET A 87 -9.78 -12.18 28.52
N ASP A 88 -9.02 -13.08 27.90
CA ASP A 88 -9.03 -14.51 28.24
C ASP A 88 -8.63 -14.75 29.69
N LEU A 89 -7.54 -14.12 30.16
CA LEU A 89 -7.05 -14.30 31.53
C LEU A 89 -8.06 -13.81 32.59
N LEU A 90 -8.74 -12.69 32.31
CA LEU A 90 -9.68 -12.06 33.22
C LEU A 90 -11.05 -12.77 33.21
N LEU A 91 -11.60 -13.06 32.02
CA LEU A 91 -12.94 -13.64 31.89
C LEU A 91 -12.98 -15.13 32.25
N THR A 92 -11.87 -15.86 32.08
CA THR A 92 -11.76 -17.25 32.56
C THR A 92 -11.42 -17.33 34.05
N GLY A 93 -11.19 -16.19 34.71
CA GLY A 93 -10.84 -16.14 36.13
C GLY A 93 -9.46 -16.68 36.48
N LYS A 94 -8.61 -16.93 35.47
CA LYS A 94 -7.18 -17.29 35.65
C LYS A 94 -6.43 -16.22 36.42
N ILE A 95 -6.80 -14.95 36.23
CA ILE A 95 -6.34 -13.81 37.03
C ILE A 95 -7.58 -13.12 37.61
N ARG A 96 -7.58 -12.84 38.92
CA ARG A 96 -8.63 -12.08 39.58
C ARG A 96 -8.09 -10.71 40.00
N ILE A 97 -8.84 -9.66 39.68
CA ILE A 97 -8.50 -8.30 40.07
C ILE A 97 -9.12 -8.05 41.45
N LYS A 98 -8.32 -7.61 42.43
CA LYS A 98 -8.86 -7.05 43.69
C LYS A 98 -9.29 -5.62 43.40
N VAL A 99 -10.56 -5.33 43.64
CA VAL A 99 -11.08 -3.96 43.60
C VAL A 99 -10.93 -3.40 45.02
N ASN A 100 -10.11 -2.36 45.18
CA ASN A 100 -9.99 -1.58 46.42
C ASN A 100 -10.89 -0.36 46.35
#